data_AF-A0A9R0Y4S3-F1
#
_entry.id   AF-A0A9R0Y4S3-F1
#
_cell.length_a   1.000
_cell.length_b   1.000
_cell.length_c   1.000
_cell.angle_alpha   90.00
_cell.angle_beta   90.00
_cell.angle_gamma   90.00
#
_symmetry.space_group_name_H-M   'P 1'
#
loop_
_entity.id
_entity.type
_entity.pdbx_description
1 polymer ?
#
loop_
_entity_poly.entity_id
_entity_poly.type
_entity_poly.pdbx_seq_one_letter_code
_entity_poly.pdbx_strand_id
1 'polypeptide(L)'
;MASASPEPAATETGDSVKIRRLEIADRERGFLPLLSQLSSCPDLTESEFAACFANLAALGDDHVILVAEDPAAAPERRILSTGCLFVERKFLRGGGKTAKDAGCYKVILDCTPELRAYYAKCGFVEKGVQMAVYF
;
A
#
# COMPACT_ATOMS: atom_id res chain seq x y z
N MET A 1 -4.66 17.20 -33.76
CA MET A 1 -5.31 15.88 -33.87
C MET A 1 -5.42 15.32 -32.47
N ALA A 2 -6.66 15.19 -31.99
CA ALA A 2 -6.98 14.76 -30.64
C ALA A 2 -6.74 13.25 -30.51
N SER A 3 -5.91 12.85 -29.54
CA SER A 3 -5.82 11.48 -29.06
C SER A 3 -6.50 11.46 -27.69
N ALA A 4 -7.73 10.97 -27.67
CA ALA A 4 -8.49 10.75 -26.44
C ALA A 4 -7.83 9.60 -25.67
N SER A 5 -7.29 9.89 -24.49
CA SER A 5 -6.94 8.86 -23.51
C SER A 5 -8.24 8.28 -22.95
N PRO A 6 -8.37 6.95 -22.81
CA PRO A 6 -9.59 6.35 -22.29
C PRO A 6 -9.80 6.79 -20.84
N GLU A 7 -11.02 7.25 -20.54
CA GLU A 7 -11.49 7.39 -19.16
C GLU A 7 -11.31 6.03 -18.45
N PRO A 8 -10.79 5.99 -17.21
CA PRO A 8 -10.87 4.78 -16.43
C PRO A 8 -12.34 4.56 -16.09
N ALA A 9 -12.98 3.69 -16.86
CA ALA A 9 -14.27 3.10 -16.54
C ALA A 9 -14.14 2.50 -15.14
N ALA A 10 -14.83 3.09 -14.17
CA ALA A 10 -15.16 2.40 -12.94
C ALA A 10 -16.14 1.30 -13.32
N THR A 11 -15.62 0.16 -13.77
CA THR A 11 -16.36 -1.09 -13.78
C THR A 11 -16.61 -1.44 -12.32
N GLU A 12 -17.84 -1.21 -11.88
CA GLU A 12 -18.38 -1.87 -10.69
C GLU A 12 -18.52 -3.36 -11.03
N THR A 13 -17.42 -4.10 -10.91
CA THR A 13 -17.45 -5.55 -10.87
C THR A 13 -17.81 -5.96 -9.45
N GLY A 14 -19.00 -6.53 -9.30
CA GLY A 14 -19.60 -6.99 -8.05
C GLY A 14 -18.93 -8.20 -7.41
N ASP A 15 -17.60 -8.22 -7.34
CA ASP A 15 -16.84 -9.19 -6.56
C ASP A 15 -16.39 -8.54 -5.25
N SER A 16 -16.80 -9.13 -4.12
CA SER A 16 -16.48 -8.63 -2.78
C SER A 16 -15.01 -8.85 -2.47
N VAL A 17 -14.14 -7.95 -2.94
CA VAL A 17 -12.71 -7.93 -2.59
C VAL A 17 -12.56 -7.88 -1.07
N LYS A 18 -11.79 -8.82 -0.49
CA LYS A 18 -11.53 -8.86 0.95
C LYS A 18 -10.20 -8.17 1.26
N ILE A 19 -10.23 -7.14 2.09
CA ILE A 19 -9.05 -6.45 2.59
C ILE A 19 -8.70 -6.99 3.98
N ARG A 20 -7.45 -7.42 4.18
CA ARG A 20 -6.94 -7.91 5.46
C ARG A 20 -5.46 -7.55 5.66
N ARG A 21 -4.93 -7.77 6.87
CA ARG A 21 -3.49 -7.67 7.14
C ARG A 21 -2.73 -8.75 6.38
N LEU A 22 -1.51 -8.42 5.99
CA LEU A 22 -0.55 -9.38 5.45
C LEU A 22 -0.33 -10.52 6.46
N GLU A 23 -0.31 -11.75 5.96
CA GLU A 23 -0.04 -12.97 6.72
C GLU A 23 1.26 -13.62 6.23
N ILE A 24 1.93 -14.40 7.07
CA ILE A 24 3.20 -15.05 6.68
C ILE A 24 3.03 -15.99 5.47
N ALA A 25 1.85 -16.61 5.33
CA ALA A 25 1.51 -17.49 4.20
C ALA A 25 1.32 -16.74 2.87
N ASP A 26 1.21 -15.41 2.89
CA ASP A 26 0.99 -14.60 1.68
C ASP A 26 2.21 -14.61 0.74
N ARG A 27 3.38 -15.01 1.23
CA ARG A 27 4.56 -15.29 0.39
C ARG A 27 4.21 -16.25 -0.74
N GLU A 28 3.50 -17.33 -0.43
CA GLU A 28 3.12 -18.37 -1.40
C GLU A 28 1.91 -17.96 -2.25
N ARG A 29 1.19 -16.91 -1.85
CA ARG A 29 0.01 -16.38 -2.56
C ARG A 29 0.35 -15.27 -3.56
N GLY A 30 1.62 -15.14 -3.91
CA GLY A 30 2.10 -14.22 -4.92
C GLY A 30 2.37 -12.80 -4.43
N PHE A 31 2.61 -12.60 -3.13
CA PHE A 31 2.93 -11.27 -2.58
C PHE A 31 4.20 -10.64 -3.17
N LEU A 32 5.30 -11.40 -3.26
CA LEU A 32 6.57 -10.88 -3.81
C LEU A 32 6.46 -10.56 -5.31
N PRO A 33 5.93 -11.47 -6.17
CA PRO A 33 5.67 -11.15 -7.58
C PRO A 33 4.76 -9.94 -7.79
N LEU A 34 3.83 -9.68 -6.88
CA LEU A 34 2.97 -8.49 -6.92
C LEU A 34 3.78 -7.21 -6.70
N LEU A 35 4.69 -7.19 -5.72
CA LEU A 35 5.56 -6.05 -5.46
C LEU A 35 6.52 -5.75 -6.62
N SER A 36 6.97 -6.80 -7.33
CA SER A 36 7.82 -6.65 -8.52
C SER A 36 7.18 -5.85 -9.66
N GLN A 37 5.85 -5.66 -9.66
CA GLN A 37 5.15 -4.81 -10.62
C GLN A 37 5.33 -3.31 -10.33
N LEU A 38 5.65 -2.94 -9.08
CA LEU A 38 5.84 -1.56 -8.66
C LEU A 38 7.31 -1.14 -8.73
N SER A 39 8.24 -2.02 -8.34
CA SER A 39 9.67 -1.74 -8.35
C SER A 39 10.50 -3.03 -8.32
N SER A 40 11.83 -2.90 -8.38
CA SER A 40 12.73 -4.03 -8.25
C SER A 40 12.53 -4.71 -6.89
N CYS A 41 12.02 -5.94 -6.91
CA CYS A 41 11.83 -6.78 -5.73
C CYS A 41 12.48 -8.14 -6.02
N PRO A 42 13.63 -8.46 -5.40
CA PRO A 42 14.28 -9.74 -5.57
C PRO A 42 13.49 -10.86 -4.88
N ASP A 43 13.65 -12.08 -5.36
CA ASP A 43 13.08 -13.25 -4.68
C ASP A 43 13.74 -13.42 -3.31
N LEU A 44 12.91 -13.45 -2.27
CA LEU A 44 13.35 -13.71 -0.91
C LEU A 44 13.18 -15.20 -0.59
N THR A 45 14.20 -15.76 0.07
CA THR A 45 14.08 -17.06 0.72
C THR A 45 12.98 -17.03 1.80
N GLU A 46 12.48 -18.20 2.17
CA GLU A 46 11.45 -18.30 3.21
C GLU A 46 11.92 -17.70 4.54
N SER A 47 13.17 -17.94 4.93
CA SER A 47 13.77 -17.40 6.15
C SER A 47 13.91 -15.88 6.11
N GLU A 48 14.31 -15.30 4.98
CA GLU A 48 14.44 -13.84 4.84
C GLU A 48 13.08 -13.16 4.91
N PHE A 49 12.08 -13.72 4.22
CA PHE A 49 10.72 -13.23 4.29
C PHE A 49 10.15 -13.32 5.71
N ALA A 50 10.33 -14.46 6.38
CA ALA A 50 9.86 -14.66 7.75
C ALA A 50 10.53 -13.69 8.73
N ALA A 51 11.84 -13.47 8.61
CA ALA A 51 12.57 -12.50 9.43
C ALA A 51 12.06 -11.06 9.20
N CYS A 52 11.88 -10.67 7.93
CA CYS A 52 11.33 -9.36 7.58
C CYS A 52 9.90 -9.20 8.14
N PHE A 53 9.04 -10.19 7.93
CA PHE A 53 7.66 -10.21 8.45
C PHE A 53 7.63 -10.06 9.98
N ALA A 54 8.49 -10.80 10.70
CA ALA A 54 8.58 -10.71 12.17
C ALA A 54 9.01 -9.31 12.64
N ASN A 55 10.00 -8.70 11.97
CA ASN A 55 10.45 -7.34 12.28
C ASN A 55 9.34 -6.31 12.07
N LEU A 56 8.57 -6.44 10.98
CA LEU A 56 7.45 -5.54 10.69
C LEU A 56 6.29 -5.76 11.66
N ALA A 57 5.96 -7.01 11.99
CA ALA A 57 4.93 -7.34 12.96
C ALA A 57 5.24 -6.79 14.37
N ALA A 58 6.52 -6.73 14.75
CA ALA A 58 6.96 -6.17 16.02
C ALA A 58 6.69 -4.66 16.16
N LEU A 59 6.50 -3.93 15.04
CA LEU A 59 6.12 -2.51 15.04
C LEU A 59 4.62 -2.30 15.36
N GLY A 60 3.82 -3.38 15.36
CA GLY A 60 2.40 -3.33 15.68
C GLY A 60 1.61 -2.40 14.75
N ASP A 61 0.75 -1.56 15.33
CA ASP A 61 -0.11 -0.66 14.57
C ASP A 61 0.63 0.54 13.94
N ASP A 62 1.93 0.70 14.22
CA ASP A 62 2.74 1.73 13.59
C ASP A 62 3.23 1.34 12.19
N HIS A 63 3.15 0.05 11.81
CA HIS A 63 3.49 -0.40 10.47
C HIS A 63 2.53 -1.50 10.01
N VAL A 64 1.57 -1.13 9.18
CA VAL A 64 0.50 -2.04 8.72
C VAL A 64 0.63 -2.25 7.22
N ILE A 65 0.80 -3.51 6.81
CA ILE A 65 0.65 -3.92 5.41
C ILE A 65 -0.72 -4.56 5.25
N LEU A 66 -1.49 -4.04 4.30
CA LEU A 66 -2.80 -4.55 3.91
C LEU A 66 -2.71 -5.19 2.53
N VAL A 67 -3.41 -6.31 2.37
CA VAL A 67 -3.57 -7.02 1.11
C VAL A 67 -5.04 -7.11 0.75
N ALA A 68 -5.35 -6.97 -0.53
CA ALA A 68 -6.67 -7.21 -1.08
C ALA A 68 -6.63 -8.56 -1.82
N GLU A 69 -7.50 -9.49 -1.44
CA GLU A 69 -7.63 -10.79 -2.07
C GLU A 69 -9.02 -10.97 -2.68
N ASP A 70 -9.07 -11.68 -3.80
CA ASP A 70 -10.34 -12.10 -4.41
C ASP A 70 -10.82 -13.40 -3.77
N PRO A 71 -11.98 -13.42 -3.09
CA PRO A 71 -12.52 -14.66 -2.55
C PRO A 71 -13.01 -15.63 -3.64
N ALA A 72 -13.29 -15.17 -4.86
CA ALA A 72 -13.81 -15.97 -5.97
C ALA A 72 -12.70 -16.68 -6.77
N ALA A 73 -11.43 -16.30 -6.61
CA ALA A 73 -10.27 -16.94 -7.21
C ALA A 73 -9.97 -18.29 -6.51
N ALA A 74 -10.81 -19.29 -6.75
CA ALA A 74 -10.50 -20.70 -6.46
C ALA A 74 -9.82 -21.33 -7.69
N PRO A 75 -8.74 -22.11 -7.54
CA PRO A 75 -8.33 -22.81 -6.32
C PRO A 75 -7.24 -22.11 -5.48
N GLU A 76 -6.52 -21.12 -6.00
CA GLU A 76 -5.43 -20.43 -5.28
C GLU A 76 -5.80 -18.97 -5.04
N ARG A 77 -6.11 -18.63 -3.77
CA ARG A 77 -6.39 -17.27 -3.31
C ARG A 77 -5.19 -16.38 -3.59
N ARG A 78 -5.24 -15.64 -4.70
CA ARG A 78 -4.17 -14.74 -5.12
C ARG A 78 -4.38 -13.34 -4.54
N ILE A 79 -3.29 -12.71 -4.13
CA ILE A 79 -3.30 -11.30 -3.72
C ILE A 79 -3.38 -10.43 -4.97
N LEU A 80 -4.38 -9.54 -5.01
CA LEU A 80 -4.63 -8.64 -6.12
C LEU A 80 -3.89 -7.31 -5.98
N SER A 81 -3.87 -6.76 -4.77
CA SER A 81 -3.21 -5.48 -4.48
C SER A 81 -2.68 -5.45 -3.05
N THR A 82 -1.76 -4.54 -2.81
CA THR A 82 -1.13 -4.32 -1.50
C THR A 82 -0.96 -2.83 -1.23
N GLY A 83 -1.01 -2.45 0.04
CA GLY A 83 -0.73 -1.09 0.49
C GLY A 83 -0.08 -1.12 1.87
N CYS A 84 0.86 -0.20 2.11
CA CYS A 84 1.54 -0.05 3.39
C CYS A 84 1.17 1.29 4.03
N LEU A 85 0.85 1.27 5.31
CA LEU A 85 0.68 2.45 6.16
C LEU A 85 1.75 2.41 7.27
N PHE A 86 2.59 3.43 7.30
CA PHE A 86 3.55 3.65 8.38
C PHE A 86 3.19 4.92 9.17
N VAL A 87 3.17 4.79 10.50
CA VAL A 87 2.84 5.87 11.43
C VAL A 87 4.12 6.42 12.04
N GLU A 88 4.50 7.62 11.59
CA GLU A 88 5.60 8.35 12.18
C GLU A 88 5.10 9.24 13.34
N ARG A 89 5.51 8.91 14.57
CA ARG A 89 5.19 9.73 15.75
C ARG A 89 6.14 10.93 15.84
N LYS A 90 5.57 12.13 16.04
CA LYS A 90 6.33 13.38 16.20
C LYS A 90 5.96 14.09 17.49
N PHE A 91 6.93 14.79 18.08
CA PHE A 91 6.71 15.65 19.26
C PHE A 91 5.97 16.96 18.92
N LEU A 92 6.02 17.38 17.66
CA LEU A 92 5.30 18.56 17.17
C LEU A 92 3.80 18.45 17.49
N ARG A 93 3.18 19.60 17.81
CA ARG A 93 1.77 19.68 18.23
C ARG A 93 1.47 18.91 19.53
N GLY A 94 2.44 18.89 20.45
CA GLY A 94 2.26 18.35 21.81
C GLY A 94 2.12 16.83 21.87
N GLY A 95 2.71 16.11 20.90
CA GLY A 95 2.46 14.67 20.72
C GLY A 95 0.99 14.35 20.41
N GLY A 96 0.21 15.38 20.02
CA GLY A 96 -1.23 15.41 20.00
C GLY A 96 -1.83 14.60 18.86
N LYS A 97 -2.49 13.51 19.25
CA LYS A 97 -3.36 12.64 18.47
C LYS A 97 -4.49 13.44 17.82
N THR A 98 -4.42 13.78 16.53
CA THR A 98 -5.58 14.37 15.83
C THR A 98 -5.60 14.08 14.32
N ALA A 99 -5.91 12.84 13.95
CA ALA A 99 -7.00 12.52 13.00
C ALA A 99 -7.26 11.00 13.01
N LYS A 100 -8.54 10.63 12.92
CA LYS A 100 -9.11 9.32 12.56
C LYS A 100 -8.38 8.08 13.13
N ASP A 101 -8.98 7.51 14.18
CA ASP A 101 -8.72 6.23 14.87
C ASP A 101 -7.27 5.93 15.35
N ALA A 102 -6.24 6.28 14.58
CA ALA A 102 -4.82 6.14 14.94
C ALA A 102 -4.18 7.45 15.47
N GLY A 103 -4.86 8.60 15.34
CA GLY A 103 -4.40 9.88 15.90
C GLY A 103 -3.37 10.63 15.04
N CYS A 104 -3.20 10.30 13.76
CA CYS A 104 -2.26 10.98 12.87
C CYS A 104 -2.79 12.35 12.42
N TYR A 105 -2.02 13.44 12.57
CA TYR A 105 -2.48 14.77 12.12
C TYR A 105 -2.46 15.02 10.61
N LYS A 106 -1.73 14.18 9.87
CA LYS A 106 -1.65 14.20 8.42
C LYS A 106 -1.37 12.79 7.89
N VAL A 107 -1.83 12.53 6.68
CA VAL A 107 -1.42 11.39 5.86
C VAL A 107 -0.78 11.97 4.61
N ILE A 108 0.38 11.45 4.21
CA ILE A 108 1.12 11.88 3.03
C ILE A 108 1.47 10.64 2.19
N LEU A 109 1.61 10.83 0.89
CA LEU A 109 2.15 9.86 -0.05
C LEU A 109 2.95 10.60 -1.11
N ASP A 110 3.89 9.88 -1.71
CA ASP A 110 4.63 10.33 -2.86
C ASP A 110 4.13 9.54 -4.08
N CYS A 111 3.92 10.23 -5.21
CA CYS A 111 3.49 9.60 -6.46
C CYS A 111 4.10 10.32 -7.66
N THR A 112 4.13 9.65 -8.81
CA THR A 112 4.50 10.29 -10.08
C THR A 112 3.43 11.32 -10.49
N PRO A 113 3.78 12.31 -11.33
CA PRO A 113 2.83 13.33 -11.78
C PRO A 113 1.57 12.77 -12.44
N GLU A 114 1.68 11.64 -13.14
CA GLU A 114 0.58 10.99 -13.86
C GLU A 114 -0.50 10.44 -12.91
N LEU A 115 -0.10 10.04 -11.69
CA LEU A 115 -1.02 9.51 -10.67
C LEU A 115 -1.65 10.59 -9.78
N ARG A 116 -1.25 11.86 -9.96
CA ARG A 116 -1.77 12.98 -9.17
C ARG A 116 -3.30 13.06 -9.21
N ALA A 117 -3.88 12.94 -10.41
CA ALA A 117 -5.32 13.01 -10.60
C ALA A 117 -6.05 11.82 -9.96
N TYR A 118 -5.42 10.65 -9.90
CA TYR A 118 -5.96 9.49 -9.19
C TYR A 118 -6.01 9.76 -7.69
N TYR A 119 -4.91 10.18 -7.06
CA TYR A 119 -4.87 10.44 -5.62
C TYR A 119 -5.70 11.66 -5.19
N ALA A 120 -5.91 12.63 -6.08
CA ALA A 120 -6.85 13.72 -5.85
C ALA A 120 -8.29 13.21 -5.63
N LYS A 121 -8.72 12.14 -6.32
CA LYS A 121 -10.02 11.49 -6.08
C LYS A 121 -10.12 10.85 -4.70
N CYS A 122 -8.99 10.45 -4.12
CA CYS A 122 -8.89 9.93 -2.75
C CYS A 122 -8.81 11.04 -1.67
N GLY A 123 -8.90 12.32 -2.06
CA GLY A 123 -8.85 13.46 -1.14
C GLY A 123 -7.45 14.00 -0.83
N PHE A 124 -6.41 13.52 -1.53
CA PHE A 124 -5.06 14.07 -1.41
C PHE A 124 -4.94 15.39 -2.17
N VAL A 125 -4.06 16.26 -1.68
CA VAL A 125 -3.74 17.56 -2.30
C VAL A 125 -2.23 17.70 -2.36
N GLU A 126 -1.70 18.23 -3.46
CA GLU A 126 -0.27 18.52 -3.60
C GLU A 126 0.17 19.57 -2.56
N LYS A 127 1.24 19.27 -1.82
CA LYS A 127 1.74 20.13 -0.72
C LYS A 127 3.23 20.44 -0.76
N GLY A 128 4.03 19.76 -1.58
CA GLY A 128 5.48 19.95 -1.60
C GLY A 128 6.18 19.16 -2.69
N VAL A 129 7.51 19.27 -2.72
CA VAL A 129 8.41 18.59 -3.67
C VAL A 129 9.10 17.42 -2.96
N GLN A 130 9.13 16.26 -3.61
CA GLN A 130 9.88 15.09 -3.15
C GLN A 130 11.35 15.20 -3.60
N MET A 131 12.28 14.91 -2.69
CA MET A 131 13.73 14.90 -2.96
C MET A 131 14.29 13.53 -2.58
N ALA A 132 15.26 13.00 -3.33
CA ALA A 132 15.84 11.68 -3.10
C ALA A 132 17.37 11.65 -3.27
N VAL A 133 18.03 10.84 -2.46
CA VAL A 133 19.45 10.45 -2.61
C VAL A 133 19.49 8.92 -2.56
N TYR A 134 20.11 8.30 -3.57
CA TYR A 134 20.26 6.84 -3.67
C TYR A 134 21.70 6.46 -3.30
N PHE A 135 21.86 5.37 -2.54
CA PHE A 135 23.14 4.84 -2.08
C PHE A 135 23.42 3.48 -2.72
#